data_AF-A0A3A4XZW4-F1
#
_entry.id   AF-A0A3A4XZW4-F1
#
_cell.length_a   1.000
_cell.length_b   1.000
_cell.length_c   1.000
_cell.angle_alpha   90.00
_cell.angle_beta   90.00
_cell.angle_gamma   90.00
#
_symmetry.space_group_name_H-M   'P 1'
#
loop_
_entity.id
_entity.type
_entity.pdbx_description
1 polymer ?
#
loop_
_entity_poly.entity_id
_entity_poly.type
_entity_poly.pdbx_seq_one_letter_code
_entity_poly.pdbx_strand_id
1 'polypeptide(L)'
;MNREIDIRSILYSIKVPALIIHAQDDQVTSVEEGRYFSEKIPGAQFHVIPSKDHLPWIGCPEMILDKIEVFVTGSVSNINIHRVLYTVMFTDIVMSTEILSQVGDKQWQDILKAHHKAVRHEISIYAGREIDNAGDGFFIAFDGPAQALRCAMAIRKTSKEMNLSVRIGVHIGECEAIGGKLAGIAVHIGARILSKAEPDEIVVSQTIKDLVAGSGINFKDIGVHQLKGVPEQWHLYRVFE
;
A
#
# COMPACT_ATOMS: atom_id res chain seq x y z
N MET A 1 -33.23 7.54 23.28
CA MET A 1 -33.85 6.20 23.37
C MET A 1 -33.09 5.29 24.33
N ASN A 2 -31.78 5.06 24.17
CA ASN A 2 -31.04 4.13 25.06
C ASN A 2 -30.82 4.62 26.51
N ARG A 3 -30.91 5.93 26.79
CA ARG A 3 -30.67 6.50 28.14
C ARG A 3 -31.71 6.10 29.20
N GLU A 4 -32.85 5.55 28.79
CA GLU A 4 -33.92 5.11 29.70
C GLU A 4 -33.80 3.63 30.08
N ILE A 5 -32.85 2.90 29.49
CA ILE A 5 -32.64 1.47 29.73
C ILE A 5 -31.67 1.32 30.91
N ASP A 6 -32.17 0.80 32.04
CA ASP A 6 -31.35 0.47 33.20
C ASP A 6 -31.07 -1.03 33.28
N ILE A 7 -29.81 -1.40 33.08
CA ILE A 7 -29.33 -2.79 33.14
C ILE A 7 -28.50 -3.10 34.40
N ARG A 8 -28.39 -2.17 35.36
CA ARG A 8 -27.52 -2.33 36.55
C ARG A 8 -27.85 -3.59 37.35
N SER A 9 -29.13 -3.93 37.44
CA SER A 9 -29.65 -5.09 38.17
C SER A 9 -29.37 -6.43 37.50
N ILE A 10 -28.83 -6.46 36.28
CA ILE A 10 -28.56 -7.69 35.54
C ILE A 10 -27.08 -7.87 35.15
N LEU A 11 -26.20 -6.90 35.41
CA LEU A 11 -24.79 -7.00 35.01
C LEU A 11 -24.08 -8.24 35.57
N TYR A 12 -24.40 -8.65 36.80
CA TYR A 12 -23.84 -9.85 37.42
C TYR A 12 -24.31 -11.17 36.76
N SER A 13 -25.34 -11.13 35.91
CA SER A 13 -25.83 -12.30 35.16
C SER A 13 -24.92 -12.67 34.00
N ILE A 14 -24.02 -11.77 33.58
CA ILE A 14 -23.01 -12.05 32.56
C ILE A 14 -21.93 -12.95 33.21
N LYS A 15 -21.88 -14.22 32.78
CA LYS A 15 -20.94 -15.25 33.30
C LYS A 15 -19.84 -15.65 32.31
N VAL A 16 -19.85 -15.07 31.11
CA VAL A 16 -18.81 -15.27 30.11
C VAL A 16 -17.72 -14.21 30.28
N PRO A 17 -16.48 -14.46 29.82
CA PRO A 17 -15.48 -13.41 29.72
C PRO A 17 -16.05 -12.20 28.99
N ALA A 18 -15.79 -11.00 29.51
CA ALA A 18 -16.25 -9.75 28.91
C ALA A 18 -15.10 -8.76 28.77
N LEU A 19 -15.09 -8.03 27.66
CA LEU A 19 -14.18 -6.93 27.39
C LEU A 19 -14.97 -5.63 27.31
N ILE A 20 -14.57 -4.64 28.09
CA ILE A 20 -15.14 -3.29 28.10
C ILE A 20 -14.05 -2.32 27.63
N ILE A 21 -14.33 -1.61 26.55
CA ILE A 21 -13.44 -0.59 25.99
C ILE A 21 -14.17 0.75 26.04
N HIS A 22 -13.55 1.78 26.61
CA HIS A 22 -14.15 3.11 26.77
C HIS A 22 -13.17 4.22 26.38
N ALA A 23 -13.66 5.27 25.72
CA ALA A 23 -12.85 6.42 25.32
C ALA A 23 -12.61 7.38 26.50
N GLN A 24 -11.35 7.72 26.77
CA GLN A 24 -10.94 8.51 27.95
C GLN A 24 -11.71 9.82 28.10
N ASP A 25 -11.91 10.54 27.01
CA ASP A 25 -12.53 11.87 26.96
C ASP A 25 -13.88 11.84 26.21
N ASP A 26 -14.61 10.73 26.28
CA ASP A 26 -15.94 10.58 25.66
C ASP A 26 -16.87 11.73 26.08
N GLN A 27 -17.38 12.45 25.08
CA GLN A 27 -18.21 13.65 25.27
C GLN A 27 -19.68 13.35 25.56
N VAL A 28 -20.10 12.08 25.49
CA VAL A 28 -21.50 11.65 25.64
C VAL A 28 -21.71 10.83 26.92
N THR A 29 -20.76 9.97 27.29
CA THR A 29 -20.81 9.11 28.48
C THR A 29 -19.48 9.09 29.22
N SER A 30 -19.52 9.18 30.55
CA SER A 30 -18.29 9.20 31.37
C SER A 30 -17.56 7.86 31.35
N VAL A 31 -16.22 7.89 31.34
CA VAL A 31 -15.38 6.69 31.48
C VAL A 31 -15.67 5.90 32.77
N GLU A 32 -16.18 6.57 33.79
CA GLU A 32 -16.60 5.95 35.05
C GLU A 32 -17.80 5.00 34.88
N GLU A 33 -18.61 5.18 33.83
CA GLU A 33 -19.68 4.24 33.49
C GLU A 33 -19.10 2.91 32.98
N GLY A 34 -18.09 2.96 32.12
CA GLY A 34 -17.34 1.78 31.69
C GLY A 34 -16.64 1.09 32.86
N ARG A 35 -16.05 1.87 33.77
CA ARG A 35 -15.44 1.35 35.01
C ARG A 35 -16.47 0.64 35.87
N TYR A 36 -17.65 1.24 36.08
CA TYR A 36 -18.74 0.63 36.83
C TYR A 36 -19.14 -0.74 36.24
N PHE A 37 -19.24 -0.85 34.91
CA PHE A 37 -19.56 -2.12 34.27
C PHE A 37 -18.50 -3.18 34.57
N SER A 38 -17.21 -2.82 34.53
CA SER A 38 -16.10 -3.74 34.79
C SER A 38 -16.08 -4.26 36.22
N GLU A 39 -16.49 -3.43 37.20
CA GLU A 39 -16.58 -3.83 38.61
C GLU A 39 -17.77 -4.77 38.87
N LYS A 40 -18.82 -4.72 38.04
CA LYS A 40 -20.06 -5.48 38.24
C LYS A 40 -20.16 -6.73 37.39
N ILE A 41 -19.43 -6.82 36.28
CA ILE A 41 -19.36 -8.02 35.44
C ILE A 41 -18.19 -8.89 35.92
N PRO A 42 -18.44 -10.10 36.47
CA PRO A 42 -17.39 -10.97 36.96
C PRO A 42 -16.36 -11.32 35.88
N GLY A 43 -15.09 -11.05 36.15
CA GLY A 43 -13.99 -11.36 35.23
C GLY A 43 -13.90 -10.45 34.01
N ALA A 44 -14.60 -9.32 34.00
CA ALA A 44 -14.48 -8.34 32.93
C ALA A 44 -13.09 -7.70 32.89
N GLN A 45 -12.59 -7.50 31.68
CA GLN A 45 -11.40 -6.70 31.41
C GLN A 45 -11.83 -5.29 31.00
N PHE A 46 -11.19 -4.28 31.57
CA PHE A 46 -11.48 -2.87 31.27
C PHE A 46 -10.27 -2.19 30.64
N HIS A 47 -10.48 -1.58 29.48
CA HIS A 47 -9.46 -0.82 28.77
C HIS A 47 -9.97 0.57 28.41
N VAL A 48 -9.16 1.58 28.72
CA VAL A 48 -9.40 2.96 28.33
C VAL A 48 -8.52 3.30 27.13
N ILE A 49 -9.10 3.93 26.11
CA ILE A 49 -8.37 4.38 24.91
C ILE A 49 -8.31 5.92 24.86
N PRO A 50 -7.21 6.53 24.38
CA PRO A 50 -7.05 7.98 24.28
C PRO A 50 -7.87 8.54 23.11
N SER A 51 -9.19 8.60 23.29
CA SER A 51 -10.14 9.11 22.31
C SER A 51 -11.17 10.00 23.00
N LYS A 52 -11.76 10.92 22.21
CA LYS A 52 -12.89 11.77 22.59
C LYS A 52 -14.22 11.33 21.97
N ASP A 53 -14.17 10.33 21.09
CA ASP A 53 -15.31 9.91 20.29
C ASP A 53 -16.18 8.89 21.05
N HIS A 54 -17.49 9.14 21.08
CA HIS A 54 -18.46 8.20 21.69
C HIS A 54 -18.60 6.89 20.90
N LEU A 55 -18.29 6.92 19.60
CA LEU A 55 -18.12 5.73 18.78
C LEU A 55 -16.61 5.47 18.67
N PRO A 56 -16.03 4.68 19.60
CA PRO A 56 -14.58 4.62 19.76
C PRO A 56 -13.86 4.11 18.49
N TRP A 57 -14.55 3.37 17.62
CA TRP A 57 -14.03 2.85 16.34
C TRP A 57 -13.90 3.90 15.22
N ILE A 58 -14.36 5.14 15.41
CA ILE A 58 -14.19 6.20 14.40
C ILE A 58 -12.81 6.85 14.51
N GLY A 59 -12.33 7.12 15.73
CA GLY A 59 -11.06 7.82 15.95
C GLY A 59 -9.84 6.93 16.06
N CYS A 60 -10.00 5.71 16.59
CA CYS A 60 -8.89 4.78 16.84
C CYS A 60 -9.28 3.30 16.58
N PRO A 61 -9.70 2.94 15.35
CA PRO A 61 -10.17 1.58 15.05
C PRO A 61 -9.11 0.51 15.34
N GLU A 62 -7.83 0.77 15.06
CA GLU A 62 -6.74 -0.19 15.25
C GLU A 62 -6.56 -0.55 16.73
N MET A 63 -6.57 0.44 17.62
CA MET A 63 -6.40 0.21 19.06
C MET A 63 -7.51 -0.65 19.66
N ILE A 64 -8.73 -0.56 19.12
CA ILE A 64 -9.86 -1.37 19.55
C ILE A 64 -9.71 -2.80 19.04
N LEU A 65 -9.35 -2.95 17.77
CA LEU A 65 -9.13 -4.25 17.15
C LEU A 65 -8.03 -5.02 17.87
N ASP A 66 -6.93 -4.37 18.24
CA ASP A 66 -5.85 -5.00 19.02
C ASP A 66 -6.35 -5.53 20.37
N LYS A 67 -7.23 -4.79 21.07
CA LYS A 67 -7.78 -5.22 22.36
C LYS A 67 -8.78 -6.37 22.21
N ILE A 68 -9.63 -6.31 21.18
CA ILE A 68 -10.54 -7.41 20.84
C ILE A 68 -9.72 -8.67 20.49
N GLU A 69 -8.66 -8.52 19.70
CA GLU A 69 -7.81 -9.63 19.28
C GLU A 69 -7.14 -10.31 20.47
N VAL A 70 -6.48 -9.54 21.34
CA VAL A 70 -5.86 -10.08 22.57
C VAL A 70 -6.88 -10.80 23.43
N PHE A 71 -8.06 -10.20 23.59
CA PHE A 71 -9.11 -10.76 24.42
C PHE A 71 -9.66 -12.09 23.88
N VAL A 72 -9.83 -12.19 22.56
CA VAL A 72 -10.37 -13.39 21.90
C VAL A 72 -9.32 -14.48 21.74
N THR A 73 -8.08 -14.11 21.44
CA THR A 73 -7.02 -15.06 21.01
C THR A 73 -5.93 -15.30 22.05
N GLY A 74 -5.83 -14.45 23.07
CA GLY A 74 -4.78 -14.51 24.11
C GLY A 74 -3.44 -13.88 23.71
N SER A 75 -3.33 -13.34 22.50
CA SER A 75 -2.14 -12.65 21.99
C SER A 75 -2.54 -11.53 21.04
N VAL A 76 -1.74 -10.47 20.94
CA VAL A 76 -1.78 -9.66 19.72
C VAL A 76 -1.19 -10.56 18.64
N SER A 77 -1.77 -10.65 17.44
CA SER A 77 -1.03 -11.27 16.34
C SER A 77 0.27 -10.49 16.21
N ASN A 78 1.40 -11.10 16.59
CA ASN A 78 2.73 -10.53 16.36
C ASN A 78 2.77 -10.17 14.89
N ILE A 79 2.72 -8.87 14.57
CA ILE A 79 2.77 -8.23 13.25
C ILE A 79 2.63 -9.29 12.17
N ASN A 80 1.40 -9.58 11.73
CA ASN A 80 1.22 -10.40 10.55
C ASN A 80 2.02 -9.72 9.44
N ILE A 81 3.19 -10.27 9.13
CA ILE A 81 3.82 -10.12 7.83
C ILE A 81 2.81 -10.76 6.89
N HIS A 82 1.78 -10.00 6.51
CA HIS A 82 0.82 -10.41 5.52
C HIS A 82 1.61 -10.46 4.23
N ARG A 83 2.10 -11.66 3.91
CA ARG A 83 2.60 -11.94 2.58
C ARG A 83 1.43 -11.88 1.65
N VAL A 84 1.48 -10.89 0.77
CA VAL A 84 0.44 -10.58 -0.18
C VAL A 84 1.08 -10.51 -1.55
N LEU A 85 0.36 -11.03 -2.54
CA LEU A 85 0.80 -10.96 -3.93
C LEU A 85 0.47 -9.57 -4.46
N TYR A 86 1.49 -8.80 -4.86
CA TYR A 86 1.30 -7.49 -5.47
C TYR A 86 2.07 -7.40 -6.78
N THR A 87 1.50 -6.68 -7.76
CA THR A 87 2.25 -6.19 -8.90
C THR A 87 2.93 -4.90 -8.51
N VAL A 88 4.26 -4.89 -8.56
CA VAL A 88 5.10 -3.72 -8.29
C VAL A 88 5.57 -3.11 -9.60
N MET A 89 5.44 -1.79 -9.70
CA MET A 89 5.89 -0.99 -10.83
C MET A 89 6.87 0.06 -10.33
N PHE A 90 7.98 0.19 -11.02
CA PHE A 90 8.96 1.24 -10.80
C PHE A 90 9.10 2.07 -12.06
N THR A 91 9.15 3.39 -11.91
CA THR A 91 9.39 4.33 -13.00
C THR A 91 10.55 5.24 -12.67
N ASP A 92 11.22 5.77 -13.69
CA ASP A 92 12.34 6.70 -13.54
C ASP A 92 12.43 7.59 -14.78
N ILE A 93 12.75 8.88 -14.60
CA ILE A 93 12.97 9.80 -15.71
C ILE A 93 14.39 9.61 -16.23
N VAL A 94 14.51 9.44 -17.54
CA VAL A 94 15.80 9.28 -18.20
C VAL A 94 16.51 10.64 -18.28
N MET A 95 17.82 10.64 -18.00
CA MET A 95 18.69 11.82 -18.09
C MET A 95 18.20 13.02 -17.25
N SER A 96 17.56 12.76 -16.11
CA SER A 96 17.03 13.81 -15.24
C SER A 96 18.09 14.77 -14.70
N THR A 97 19.32 14.28 -14.48
CA THR A 97 20.45 15.09 -14.01
C THR A 97 20.96 16.03 -15.10
N GLU A 98 20.98 15.57 -16.35
CA GLU A 98 21.35 16.37 -17.51
C GLU A 98 20.29 17.44 -17.78
N ILE A 99 19.00 17.07 -17.72
CA ILE A 99 17.89 18.03 -17.88
C ILE A 99 18.00 19.10 -16.79
N LEU A 100 18.16 18.69 -15.52
CA LEU A 100 18.36 19.60 -14.39
C LEU A 100 19.52 20.58 -14.63
N SER A 101 20.65 20.08 -15.14
CA SER A 101 21.82 20.92 -15.42
C SER A 101 21.58 21.94 -16.54
N GLN A 102 20.70 21.64 -17.50
CA GLN A 102 20.36 22.52 -18.62
C GLN A 102 19.32 23.58 -18.26
N VAL A 103 18.28 23.21 -17.51
CA VAL A 103 17.13 24.08 -17.21
C VAL A 103 17.26 24.80 -15.85
N GLY A 104 18.12 24.31 -14.97
CA GLY A 104 18.31 24.81 -13.61
C GLY A 104 17.21 24.38 -12.64
N ASP A 105 17.51 24.48 -11.34
CA ASP A 105 16.71 23.90 -10.26
C ASP A 105 15.23 24.30 -10.29
N LYS A 106 14.93 25.59 -10.50
CA LYS A 106 13.55 26.09 -10.43
C LYS A 106 12.68 25.53 -11.56
N GLN A 107 13.19 25.57 -12.79
CA GLN A 107 12.46 25.08 -13.94
C GLN A 107 12.32 23.55 -13.88
N TRP A 108 13.34 22.84 -13.41
CA TRP A 108 13.27 21.41 -13.16
C TRP A 108 12.20 21.06 -12.13
N GLN A 109 12.12 21.80 -11.02
CA GLN A 109 11.07 21.60 -10.01
C GLN A 109 9.66 21.78 -10.59
N ASP A 110 9.45 22.73 -11.49
CA ASP A 110 8.15 22.96 -12.11
C ASP A 110 7.80 21.83 -13.09
N ILE A 111 8.77 21.35 -13.88
CA ILE A 111 8.63 20.18 -14.75
C ILE A 111 8.30 18.93 -13.93
N LEU A 112 9.05 18.65 -12.86
CA LEU A 112 8.80 17.52 -11.97
C LEU A 112 7.42 17.58 -11.32
N LYS A 113 6.98 18.75 -10.85
CA LYS A 113 5.64 18.89 -10.27
C LYS A 113 4.55 18.58 -11.30
N ALA A 114 4.70 19.05 -12.53
CA ALA A 114 3.75 18.78 -13.61
C ALA A 114 3.73 17.29 -13.97
N HIS A 115 4.91 16.67 -14.11
CA HIS A 115 5.06 15.24 -14.37
C HIS A 115 4.47 14.40 -13.25
N HIS A 116 4.81 14.66 -11.99
CA HIS A 116 4.28 13.94 -10.83
C HIS A 116 2.75 14.03 -10.75
N LYS A 117 2.18 15.20 -11.04
CA LYS A 117 0.73 15.37 -11.07
C LYS A 117 0.08 14.51 -12.15
N ALA A 118 0.68 14.44 -13.34
CA ALA A 118 0.18 13.60 -14.43
C ALA A 118 0.33 12.10 -14.13
N VAL A 119 1.47 11.67 -13.59
CA VAL A 119 1.68 10.27 -13.17
C VAL A 119 0.66 9.87 -12.10
N ARG A 120 0.44 10.69 -11.08
CA ARG A 120 -0.59 10.44 -10.05
C ARG A 120 -2.00 10.36 -10.60
N HIS A 121 -2.30 11.12 -11.65
CA HIS A 121 -3.58 11.03 -12.33
C HIS A 121 -3.76 9.65 -12.98
N GLU A 122 -2.76 9.17 -13.71
CA GLU A 122 -2.81 7.83 -14.33
C GLU A 122 -2.85 6.72 -13.26
N ILE A 123 -2.07 6.84 -12.17
CA ILE A 123 -2.13 5.89 -11.04
C ILE A 123 -3.56 5.78 -10.52
N SER A 124 -4.25 6.91 -10.32
CA SER A 124 -5.63 6.93 -9.83
C SER A 124 -6.62 6.29 -10.81
N ILE A 125 -6.52 6.57 -12.11
CA ILE A 125 -7.39 5.99 -13.15
C ILE A 125 -7.32 4.46 -13.15
N TYR A 126 -6.12 3.91 -13.00
CA TYR A 126 -5.89 2.47 -13.06
C TYR A 126 -5.89 1.78 -11.69
N ALA A 127 -6.43 2.44 -10.66
CA ALA A 127 -6.54 1.94 -9.29
C ALA A 127 -5.19 1.47 -8.70
N GLY A 128 -4.10 2.14 -9.07
CA GLY A 128 -2.79 1.93 -8.46
C GLY A 128 -2.64 2.67 -7.15
N ARG A 129 -1.69 2.24 -6.34
CA ARG A 129 -1.31 2.88 -5.08
C ARG A 129 0.15 3.28 -5.13
N GLU A 130 0.41 4.58 -5.03
CA GLU A 130 1.77 5.11 -4.81
C GLU A 130 2.26 4.65 -3.44
N ILE A 131 3.36 3.89 -3.42
CA ILE A 131 3.99 3.39 -2.19
C ILE A 131 5.09 4.34 -1.75
N ASP A 132 5.90 4.81 -2.69
CA ASP A 132 6.99 5.75 -2.45
C ASP A 132 7.30 6.54 -3.74
N ASN A 133 7.93 7.70 -3.57
CA ASN A 133 8.45 8.51 -4.68
C ASN A 133 9.83 9.08 -4.30
N ALA A 134 10.87 8.62 -5.00
CA ALA A 134 12.24 9.05 -4.73
C ALA A 134 12.73 9.93 -5.87
N GLY A 135 12.72 11.25 -5.65
CA GLY A 135 13.19 12.23 -6.63
C GLY A 135 12.23 12.34 -7.82
N ASP A 136 12.61 11.71 -8.92
CA ASP A 136 11.98 11.72 -10.25
C ASP A 136 11.37 10.37 -10.65
N GLY A 137 11.50 9.36 -9.78
CA GLY A 137 10.92 8.04 -9.96
C GLY A 137 9.76 7.73 -9.01
N PHE A 138 8.91 6.78 -9.40
CA PHE A 138 7.80 6.28 -8.59
C PHE A 138 7.95 4.79 -8.28
N PHE A 139 7.53 4.40 -7.08
CA PHE A 139 7.24 3.02 -6.70
C PHE A 139 5.74 2.86 -6.45
N ILE A 140 5.09 2.03 -7.27
CA ILE A 140 3.64 1.91 -7.34
C ILE A 140 3.25 0.43 -7.20
N ALA A 141 2.15 0.14 -6.52
CA ALA A 141 1.60 -1.20 -6.37
C ALA A 141 0.20 -1.32 -6.97
N PHE A 142 -0.11 -2.49 -7.54
CA PHE A 142 -1.42 -2.85 -8.11
C PHE A 142 -1.79 -4.27 -7.70
N ASP A 143 -3.08 -4.51 -7.46
CA ASP A 143 -3.60 -5.87 -7.16
C ASP A 143 -3.51 -6.80 -8.38
N GLY A 144 -3.47 -6.25 -9.61
CA GLY A 144 -3.47 -7.02 -10.85
C GLY A 144 -2.45 -6.56 -11.91
N PRO A 145 -1.80 -7.50 -12.64
CA PRO A 145 -0.74 -7.16 -13.59
C PRO A 145 -1.22 -6.45 -14.85
N ALA A 146 -2.43 -6.75 -15.32
CA ALA A 146 -3.00 -6.09 -16.51
C ALA A 146 -3.27 -4.59 -16.27
N GLN A 147 -3.72 -4.22 -15.07
CA GLN A 147 -3.95 -2.82 -14.69
C GLN A 147 -2.63 -2.06 -14.60
N ALA A 148 -1.62 -2.67 -13.95
CA ALA A 148 -0.27 -2.10 -13.86
C ALA A 148 0.32 -1.81 -15.25
N LEU A 149 0.19 -2.74 -16.20
CA LEU A 149 0.69 -2.56 -17.57
C LEU A 149 -0.04 -1.45 -18.34
N ARG A 150 -1.37 -1.36 -18.21
CA ARG A 150 -2.12 -0.26 -18.83
C ARG A 150 -1.73 1.09 -18.24
N CYS A 151 -1.54 1.16 -16.93
CA CYS A 151 -1.01 2.35 -16.26
C CYS A 151 0.40 2.70 -16.77
N ALA A 152 1.30 1.72 -16.89
CA ALA A 152 2.65 1.92 -17.42
C ALA A 152 2.64 2.51 -18.84
N MET A 153 1.78 1.98 -19.73
CA MET A 153 1.63 2.49 -21.09
C MET A 153 1.10 3.93 -21.11
N ALA A 154 0.15 4.25 -20.23
CA ALA A 154 -0.38 5.60 -20.11
C ALA A 154 0.67 6.59 -19.57
N ILE A 155 1.40 6.22 -18.51
CA ILE A 155 2.51 7.01 -17.95
C ILE A 155 3.57 7.28 -19.02
N ARG A 156 3.97 6.28 -19.80
CA ARG A 156 4.92 6.44 -20.91
C ARG A 156 4.40 7.45 -21.93
N LYS A 157 3.13 7.31 -22.34
CA LYS A 157 2.51 8.21 -23.33
C LYS A 157 2.47 9.66 -22.82
N THR A 158 1.97 9.89 -21.61
CA THR A 158 1.86 11.22 -21.02
C THR A 158 3.22 11.86 -20.75
N SER A 159 4.21 11.06 -20.33
CA SER A 159 5.59 11.57 -20.17
C SER A 159 6.16 12.04 -21.52
N LYS A 160 5.94 11.26 -22.59
CA LYS A 160 6.36 11.62 -23.95
C LYS A 160 5.69 12.90 -24.45
N GLU A 161 4.41 13.11 -24.16
CA GLU A 161 3.69 14.36 -24.47
C GLU A 161 4.30 15.58 -23.73
N MET A 162 4.99 15.37 -22.61
CA MET A 162 5.74 16.38 -21.87
C MET A 162 7.20 16.52 -22.33
N ASN A 163 7.61 15.85 -23.41
CA ASN A 163 9.00 15.73 -23.87
C ASN A 163 9.95 15.11 -22.84
N LEU A 164 9.43 14.22 -21.98
CA LEU A 164 10.23 13.43 -21.05
C LEU A 164 10.23 11.97 -21.50
N SER A 165 11.41 11.36 -21.48
CA SER A 165 11.54 9.92 -21.63
C SER A 165 11.56 9.26 -20.26
N VAL A 166 10.78 8.19 -20.12
CA VAL A 166 10.74 7.40 -18.88
C VAL A 166 11.06 5.95 -19.18
N ARG A 167 11.69 5.28 -18.23
CA ARG A 167 11.85 3.82 -18.25
C ARG A 167 11.00 3.21 -17.15
N ILE A 168 10.42 2.04 -17.41
CA ILE A 168 9.46 1.40 -16.50
C ILE A 168 9.79 -0.08 -16.34
N GLY A 169 9.83 -0.55 -15.09
CA GLY A 169 9.99 -1.95 -14.75
C GLY A 169 8.76 -2.48 -14.00
N VAL A 170 8.22 -3.63 -14.39
CA VAL A 170 7.06 -4.25 -13.72
C VAL A 170 7.33 -5.70 -13.36
N HIS A 171 6.97 -6.08 -12.13
CA HIS A 171 7.07 -7.44 -11.63
C HIS A 171 5.88 -7.77 -10.72
N ILE A 172 5.58 -9.04 -10.55
CA ILE A 172 4.58 -9.52 -9.59
C ILE A 172 5.18 -10.64 -8.76
N GLY A 173 5.02 -10.53 -7.44
CA GLY A 173 5.55 -11.50 -6.49
C GLY A 173 5.03 -11.24 -5.07
N GLU A 174 5.36 -12.14 -4.16
CA GLU A 174 5.02 -11.97 -2.75
C GLU A 174 5.81 -10.80 -2.14
N CYS A 175 5.07 -9.92 -1.49
CA CYS A 175 5.59 -8.78 -0.75
C CYS A 175 5.11 -8.84 0.70
N GLU A 176 5.94 -8.31 1.59
CA GLU A 176 5.57 -8.04 2.98
C GLU A 176 4.92 -6.66 3.04
N ALA A 177 3.65 -6.60 3.47
CA ALA A 177 2.90 -5.34 3.59
C ALA A 177 2.79 -4.92 5.06
N ILE A 178 3.39 -3.78 5.42
CA ILE A 178 3.36 -3.23 6.78
C ILE A 178 3.18 -1.71 6.71
N GLY A 179 2.12 -1.18 7.35
CA GLY A 179 1.92 0.26 7.48
C GLY A 179 1.88 1.01 6.15
N GLY A 180 1.28 0.41 5.11
CA GLY A 180 1.20 1.00 3.76
C GLY A 180 2.48 0.89 2.92
N LYS A 181 3.56 0.34 3.47
CA LYS A 181 4.81 0.06 2.75
C LYS A 181 4.84 -1.38 2.25
N LEU A 182 5.61 -1.60 1.19
CA LEU A 182 5.91 -2.92 0.66
C LEU A 182 7.41 -3.19 0.75
N ALA A 183 7.77 -4.39 1.19
CA ALA A 183 9.14 -4.89 1.24
C ALA A 183 9.22 -6.33 0.72
N GLY A 184 10.44 -6.83 0.51
CA GLY A 184 10.69 -8.20 0.10
C GLY A 184 11.40 -8.33 -1.25
N ILE A 185 11.72 -9.56 -1.62
CA ILE A 185 12.52 -9.85 -2.82
C ILE A 185 11.84 -9.38 -4.11
N ALA A 186 10.51 -9.43 -4.19
CA ALA A 186 9.74 -8.98 -5.35
C ALA A 186 9.93 -7.47 -5.63
N VAL A 187 10.00 -6.65 -4.59
CA VAL A 187 10.29 -5.20 -4.68
C VAL A 187 11.67 -4.99 -5.29
N HIS A 188 12.68 -5.72 -4.82
CA HIS A 188 14.03 -5.64 -5.36
C HIS A 188 14.13 -6.14 -6.80
N ILE A 189 13.44 -7.23 -7.15
CA ILE A 189 13.37 -7.74 -8.53
C ILE A 189 12.77 -6.68 -9.45
N GLY A 190 11.63 -6.07 -9.09
CA GLY A 190 11.01 -5.01 -9.89
C GLY A 190 11.95 -3.82 -10.14
N ALA A 191 12.66 -3.35 -9.11
CA ALA A 191 13.65 -2.28 -9.25
C ALA A 191 14.83 -2.69 -10.15
N ARG A 192 15.24 -3.96 -10.14
CA ARG A 192 16.29 -4.46 -11.05
C ARG A 192 15.80 -4.65 -12.47
N ILE A 193 14.53 -4.98 -12.67
CA ILE A 193 13.92 -5.01 -14.01
C ILE A 193 13.87 -3.61 -14.61
N LEU A 194 13.50 -2.58 -13.83
CA LEU A 194 13.60 -1.18 -14.25
C LEU A 194 15.02 -0.83 -14.73
N SER A 195 16.06 -1.30 -14.04
CA SER A 195 17.46 -1.05 -14.44
C SER A 195 17.88 -1.70 -15.76
N LYS A 196 17.05 -2.58 -16.33
CA LYS A 196 17.23 -3.19 -17.65
C LYS A 196 16.40 -2.51 -18.75
N ALA A 197 15.54 -1.57 -18.39
CA ALA A 197 14.73 -0.82 -19.34
C ALA A 197 15.55 0.35 -19.92
N GLU A 198 15.59 0.40 -21.25
CA GLU A 198 16.10 1.55 -22.00
C GLU A 198 15.07 2.69 -22.02
N PRO A 199 15.42 3.89 -22.50
CA PRO A 199 14.47 5.00 -22.57
C PRO A 199 13.21 4.66 -23.36
N ASP A 200 12.05 5.04 -22.80
CA ASP A 200 10.71 4.77 -23.33
C ASP A 200 10.32 3.28 -23.40
N GLU A 201 11.09 2.40 -22.72
CA GLU A 201 10.76 0.99 -22.61
C GLU A 201 9.99 0.66 -21.32
N ILE A 202 9.09 -0.31 -21.46
CA ILE A 202 8.41 -0.99 -20.34
C ILE A 202 8.92 -2.42 -20.36
N VAL A 203 9.70 -2.80 -19.35
CA VAL A 203 10.26 -4.15 -19.22
C VAL A 203 9.58 -4.89 -18.07
N VAL A 204 9.29 -6.17 -18.29
CA VAL A 204 8.59 -7.03 -17.34
C VAL A 204 9.25 -8.39 -17.19
N SER A 205 9.02 -9.03 -16.04
CA SER A 205 9.37 -10.44 -15.83
C SER A 205 8.45 -11.39 -16.62
N GLN A 206 8.92 -12.60 -16.93
CA GLN A 206 8.10 -13.68 -17.49
C GLN A 206 6.76 -13.90 -16.75
N THR A 207 6.76 -13.87 -15.41
CA THR A 207 5.56 -14.04 -14.58
C THR A 207 4.43 -13.08 -14.95
N ILE A 208 4.77 -11.82 -15.29
CA ILE A 208 3.79 -10.84 -15.74
C ILE A 208 3.19 -11.25 -17.07
N LYS A 209 4.03 -11.58 -18.05
CA LYS A 209 3.62 -11.98 -19.41
C LYS A 209 2.72 -13.21 -19.39
N ASP A 210 3.00 -14.17 -18.50
CA ASP A 210 2.19 -15.40 -18.38
C ASP A 210 0.84 -15.13 -17.69
N LEU A 211 0.77 -14.23 -16.69
CA LEU A 211 -0.48 -13.89 -15.99
C LEU A 211 -1.43 -12.98 -16.78
N VAL A 212 -0.95 -12.29 -17.80
CA VAL A 212 -1.77 -11.39 -18.64
C VAL A 212 -2.10 -12.00 -20.01
N ALA A 213 -2.00 -13.33 -20.14
CA ALA A 213 -2.46 -14.04 -21.32
C ALA A 213 -3.93 -13.69 -21.64
N GLY A 214 -4.21 -13.31 -22.89
CA GLY A 214 -5.54 -12.87 -23.32
C GLY A 214 -5.87 -11.39 -23.04
N SER A 215 -4.95 -10.61 -22.45
CA SER A 215 -5.16 -9.17 -22.20
C SER A 215 -5.09 -8.28 -23.45
N GLY A 216 -4.57 -8.80 -24.56
CA GLY A 216 -4.28 -8.05 -25.78
C GLY A 216 -2.97 -7.25 -25.75
N ILE A 217 -2.15 -7.41 -24.71
CA ILE A 217 -0.84 -6.75 -24.59
C ILE A 217 0.23 -7.60 -25.29
N ASN A 218 1.06 -6.97 -26.12
CA ASN A 218 2.11 -7.64 -26.87
C ASN A 218 3.47 -7.53 -26.17
N PHE A 219 4.26 -8.61 -26.26
CA PHE A 219 5.54 -8.76 -25.56
C PHE A 219 6.63 -9.21 -26.53
N LYS A 220 7.77 -8.54 -26.50
CA LYS A 220 8.97 -8.93 -27.23
C LYS A 220 9.96 -9.55 -26.24
N ASP A 221 10.41 -10.75 -26.54
CA ASP A 221 11.47 -11.41 -25.79
C ASP A 221 12.77 -10.59 -25.87
N ILE A 222 13.37 -10.28 -24.71
CA ILE A 222 14.68 -9.61 -24.60
C ILE A 222 15.73 -10.47 -23.90
N GLY A 223 15.46 -11.77 -23.77
CA GLY A 223 16.37 -12.80 -23.27
C GLY A 223 16.41 -12.96 -21.76
N VAL A 224 17.36 -13.78 -21.33
CA VAL A 224 17.60 -14.12 -19.93
C VAL A 224 18.66 -13.20 -19.34
N HIS A 225 18.36 -12.62 -18.18
CA HIS A 225 19.21 -11.63 -17.50
C HIS A 225 19.54 -12.08 -16.07
N GLN A 226 20.79 -11.89 -15.66
CA GLN A 226 21.14 -11.93 -14.24
C GLN A 226 20.84 -10.57 -13.60
N LEU A 227 20.02 -10.55 -12.56
CA LEU A 227 19.71 -9.35 -11.80
C LEU A 227 20.67 -9.22 -10.62
N LYS A 228 21.26 -8.04 -10.41
CA LYS A 228 22.24 -7.81 -9.35
C LYS A 228 21.62 -8.08 -7.96
N GLY A 229 22.20 -9.02 -7.23
CA GLY A 229 21.77 -9.40 -5.88
C GLY A 229 20.59 -10.38 -5.84
N VAL A 230 20.15 -10.89 -6.99
CA VAL A 230 19.15 -11.95 -7.09
C VAL A 230 19.84 -13.20 -7.63
N PRO A 231 19.78 -14.36 -6.95
CA PRO A 231 20.55 -15.54 -7.32
C PRO A 231 20.09 -16.17 -8.64
N GLU A 232 18.80 -16.08 -8.96
CA GLU A 232 18.19 -16.69 -10.14
C GLU A 232 18.39 -15.86 -11.42
N GLN A 233 18.32 -16.54 -12.56
CA GLN A 233 18.26 -15.92 -13.88
C GLN A 233 16.80 -15.60 -14.24
N TRP A 234 16.57 -14.42 -14.81
CA TRP A 234 15.23 -13.92 -15.09
C TRP A 234 15.02 -13.70 -16.58
N HIS A 235 14.01 -14.34 -17.15
CA HIS A 235 13.58 -14.07 -18.51
C HIS A 235 12.73 -12.81 -18.53
N LEU A 236 13.17 -11.81 -19.31
CA LEU A 236 12.53 -10.51 -19.39
C LEU A 236 11.88 -10.29 -20.76
N TYR A 237 10.85 -9.46 -20.76
CA TYR A 237 10.08 -9.10 -21.95
C TYR A 237 9.87 -7.61 -21.98
N ARG A 238 9.90 -7.03 -23.18
CA ARG A 238 9.55 -5.64 -23.42
C ARG A 238 8.13 -5.53 -23.96
N VAL A 239 7.32 -4.65 -23.39
CA VAL A 239 5.96 -4.36 -23.88
C VAL A 239 6.04 -3.49 -25.13
N PHE A 240 5.30 -3.84 -26.17
CA PHE A 240 5.14 -3.02 -27.37
C PHE A 240 3.68 -2.96 -27.81
N GLU A 241 3.35 -1.91 -28.57
CA GLU A 241 2.05 -1.75 -29.22
C GLU A 241 2.04 -2.44 -30.58
#